data_AF-A0A7X9M0D5-F1
#
_entry.id   AF-A0A7X9M0D5-F1
#
_cell.length_a   1.000
_cell.length_b   1.000
_cell.length_c   1.000
_cell.angle_alpha   90.00
_cell.angle_beta   90.00
_cell.angle_gamma   90.00
#
_symmetry.space_group_name_H-M   'P 1'
#
loop_
_entity.id
_entity.type
_entity.pdbx_description
1 polymer ?
#
loop_
_entity_poly.entity_id
_entity_poly.type
_entity_poly.pdbx_seq_one_letter_code
_entity_poly.pdbx_strand_id
1 'polypeptide(L)'
;MKKLIHFLFGKPYKKEMTFLSKYFRFAYWGMITFYFFSLGIIGISAVYNDQAMINFIIWAIFIPVLFRSTYSLVGKINNLEKEG
;
A
#
# COMPACT_ATOMS: atom_id res chain seq x y z
N MET A 1 0.43 14.15 -5.12
CA MET A 1 0.33 13.04 -4.14
C MET A 1 -0.27 11.76 -4.72
N LYS A 2 -1.52 11.75 -5.23
CA LYS A 2 -2.16 10.52 -5.74
C LYS A 2 -1.35 9.77 -6.82
N LYS A 3 -0.66 10.48 -7.73
CA LYS A 3 0.20 9.86 -8.76
C LYS A 3 1.34 9.00 -8.17
N LEU A 4 2.00 9.48 -7.10
CA LEU A 4 3.11 8.77 -6.47
C LEU A 4 2.60 7.53 -5.71
N ILE A 5 1.47 7.66 -5.01
CA ILE A 5 0.79 6.54 -4.35
C ILE A 5 0.37 5.50 -5.38
N HIS A 6 -0.22 5.91 -6.51
CA HIS A 6 -0.62 4.98 -7.56
C HIS A 6 0.59 4.32 -8.25
N PHE A 7 1.73 5.00 -8.31
CA PHE A 7 2.97 4.42 -8.82
C PHE A 7 3.50 3.32 -7.88
N LEU A 8 3.56 3.61 -6.58
CA LEU A 8 4.07 2.69 -5.57
C LEU A 8 3.13 1.51 -5.30
N PHE A 9 1.84 1.78 -5.07
CA PHE A 9 0.86 0.79 -4.62
C PHE A 9 -0.05 0.27 -5.75
N GLY A 10 0.09 0.81 -6.96
CA GLY A 10 -0.85 0.56 -8.06
C GLY A 10 -2.13 1.39 -7.89
N LYS A 11 -3.00 1.36 -8.91
CA LYS A 11 -4.30 2.04 -8.85
C LYS A 11 -5.30 1.22 -8.01
N PRO A 12 -6.17 1.87 -7.22
CA PRO A 12 -7.26 1.19 -6.52
C PRO A 12 -8.26 0.58 -7.51
N TYR A 13 -9.08 -0.36 -7.03
CA TYR A 13 -10.20 -0.89 -7.81
C TYR A 13 -11.30 0.15 -8.06
N LYS A 14 -12.04 -0.03 -9.16
CA LYS A 14 -13.20 0.79 -9.53
C LYS A 14 -14.22 0.79 -8.39
N LYS A 15 -14.83 1.96 -8.20
CA LYS A 15 -15.93 2.13 -7.25
C LYS A 15 -17.19 1.50 -7.83
N GLU A 16 -17.50 0.29 -7.39
CA GLU A 16 -18.76 -0.38 -7.70
C GLU A 16 -19.68 -0.38 -6.48
N MET A 17 -20.97 -0.65 -6.68
CA MET A 17 -21.94 -0.71 -5.57
C MET A 17 -21.81 -1.99 -4.73
N THR A 18 -20.97 -2.94 -5.14
CA THR A 18 -20.74 -4.20 -4.42
C THR A 18 -20.01 -3.98 -3.10
N PHE A 19 -20.38 -4.73 -2.07
CA PHE A 19 -19.70 -4.70 -0.75
C PHE A 19 -18.20 -5.00 -0.89
N LEU A 20 -17.87 -5.94 -1.78
CA LEU A 20 -16.50 -6.36 -2.06
C LEU A 20 -15.64 -5.19 -2.57
N SER A 21 -16.13 -4.44 -3.58
CA SER A 21 -15.44 -3.26 -4.10
C SER A 21 -15.20 -2.20 -3.01
N LYS A 22 -16.23 -1.92 -2.19
CA LYS A 22 -16.11 -0.97 -1.07
C LYS A 22 -15.05 -1.41 -0.05
N TYR A 23 -15.06 -2.68 0.33
CA TYR A 23 -14.08 -3.24 1.27
C TYR A 23 -12.66 -3.16 0.72
N PHE A 24 -12.42 -3.58 -0.52
CA PHE A 24 -11.08 -3.51 -1.13
C PHE A 24 -10.55 -2.08 -1.27
N ARG A 25 -11.44 -1.11 -1.49
CA ARG A 25 -11.06 0.29 -1.58
C ARG A 25 -10.76 0.88 -0.20
N PHE A 26 -11.52 0.49 0.83
CA PHE A 26 -11.20 0.82 2.21
C PHE A 26 -9.86 0.22 2.64
N ALA A 27 -9.64 -1.07 2.37
CA ALA A 27 -8.38 -1.75 2.66
C ALA A 27 -7.19 -1.12 1.94
N TYR A 28 -7.37 -0.66 0.70
CA TYR A 28 -6.34 0.06 -0.06
C TYR A 28 -5.88 1.34 0.64
N TRP A 29 -6.83 2.22 0.99
CA TRP A 29 -6.50 3.47 1.68
C TRP A 29 -6.03 3.23 3.12
N GLY A 30 -6.61 2.24 3.81
CA GLY A 30 -6.18 1.84 5.15
C GLY A 30 -4.73 1.37 5.18
N MET A 31 -4.33 0.55 4.20
CA MET A 31 -2.96 0.06 4.10
C MET A 31 -1.98 1.21 3.78
N ILE A 32 -2.32 2.12 2.87
CA ILE A 32 -1.49 3.30 2.58
C ILE A 32 -1.28 4.15 3.83
N THR A 33 -2.34 4.44 4.58
CA THR A 33 -2.26 5.18 5.83
C THR A 33 -1.37 4.46 6.84
N PHE A 34 -1.57 3.15 7.00
CA PHE A 34 -0.77 2.33 7.91
C PHE A 34 0.72 2.28 7.50
N TYR A 35 1.01 2.23 6.20
CA TYR A 35 2.37 2.28 5.67
C TYR A 35 3.07 3.60 5.98
N PHE A 36 2.42 4.74 5.77
CA PHE A 36 3.04 6.03 6.12
C PHE A 36 3.22 6.18 7.62
N PHE A 37 2.27 5.66 8.41
CA PHE A 37 2.40 5.63 9.86
C PHE A 37 3.57 4.76 10.33
N SER A 38 3.73 3.55 9.77
CA SER A 38 4.83 2.65 10.12
C SER A 38 6.18 3.21 9.68
N LEU A 39 6.27 3.84 8.50
CA LEU A 39 7.46 4.57 8.08
C LEU A 39 7.80 5.70 9.04
N GLY A 40 6.82 6.43 9.57
CA GLY A 40 7.05 7.45 10.58
C GLY A 40 7.72 6.87 11.84
N ILE A 41 7.20 5.76 12.34
CA ILE A 41 7.76 5.08 13.54
C ILE A 41 9.18 4.57 13.27
N ILE A 42 9.38 3.87 12.15
CA ILE A 42 10.70 3.31 11.79
C ILE A 42 11.69 4.45 11.51
N GLY A 43 11.24 5.53 10.88
CA GLY A 43 12.04 6.71 10.61
C GLY A 43 12.53 7.39 11.88
N ILE A 44 11.66 7.54 12.89
CA ILE A 44 12.06 8.03 14.22
C ILE A 44 13.09 7.08 14.85
N SER A 45 12.86 5.76 14.79
CA SER A 45 13.81 4.77 15.32
C SER A 45 15.16 4.79 14.60
N ALA A 46 15.19 5.15 13.31
CA ALA A 46 16.42 5.23 12.53
C ALA A 46 17.34 6.38 12.96
N VAL A 47 16.81 7.41 13.62
CA VAL A 47 17.62 8.50 14.19
C VAL A 47 18.50 8.00 15.35
N TYR A 48 18.05 6.97 16.06
CA TYR A 48 18.71 6.45 17.26
C TYR A 48 19.46 5.12 17.02
N ASN A 49 19.31 4.51 15.84
CA ASN A 49 19.91 3.22 15.52
C ASN A 49 20.20 3.08 14.02
N ASP A 50 21.48 2.98 13.65
CA ASP A 50 21.93 2.88 12.27
C ASP A 50 21.39 1.64 11.54
N GLN A 51 21.19 0.51 12.25
CA GLN A 51 20.55 -0.69 11.66
C GLN A 51 19.08 -0.44 11.31
N ALA A 52 18.39 0.46 12.03
CA ALA A 52 17.03 0.82 11.70
C ALA A 52 16.94 1.64 10.40
N MET A 53 18.01 2.30 9.95
CA MET A 53 18.03 2.98 8.65
C MET A 53 18.03 1.98 7.47
N ILE A 54 18.77 0.88 7.58
CA ILE A 54 18.72 -0.20 6.58
C ILE A 54 17.31 -0.81 6.55
N ASN A 55 16.74 -1.09 7.73
CA ASN A 55 15.38 -1.60 7.82
C ASN A 55 14.36 -0.62 7.23
N PHE A 56 14.50 0.68 7.48
CA PHE A 56 13.64 1.72 6.90
C PHE A 56 13.62 1.65 5.37
N ILE A 57 14.78 1.57 4.73
CA ILE A 57 14.90 1.48 3.27
C ILE A 57 14.25 0.21 2.73
N ILE A 58 14.53 -0.94 3.36
CA ILE A 58 13.94 -2.23 2.97
C ILE A 58 12.41 -2.15 3.10
N TRP A 59 11.89 -1.69 4.23
CA TRP A 59 10.45 -1.57 4.48
C TRP A 59 9.78 -0.58 3.51
N ALA A 60 10.44 0.54 3.21
CA ALA A 60 9.93 1.54 2.28
C ALA A 60 9.73 0.99 0.87
N ILE A 61 10.61 0.10 0.39
CA ILE A 61 10.53 -0.47 -0.97
C ILE A 61 9.69 -1.75 -1.00
N PHE A 62 9.87 -2.62 -0.01
CA PHE A 62 9.31 -3.97 -0.04
C PHE A 62 7.78 -3.97 0.16
N ILE A 63 7.26 -3.13 1.08
CA ILE A 63 5.83 -3.08 1.36
C ILE A 63 4.99 -2.63 0.16
N PRO A 64 5.33 -1.55 -0.57
CA PRO A 64 4.60 -1.18 -1.77
C PRO A 64 4.57 -2.28 -2.83
N VAL A 65 5.70 -2.96 -3.06
CA VAL A 65 5.81 -4.04 -4.05
C VAL A 65 4.97 -5.25 -3.64
N LEU A 66 5.07 -5.68 -2.39
CA LEU A 66 4.27 -6.77 -1.84
C LEU A 66 2.78 -6.46 -1.93
N PHE A 67 2.38 -5.28 -1.45
CA PHE A 67 0.98 -4.87 -1.48
C PHE A 67 0.44 -4.78 -2.91
N ARG A 68 1.20 -4.16 -3.83
CA ARG A 68 0.77 -4.06 -5.23
C ARG A 68 0.55 -5.44 -5.84
N SER A 69 1.39 -6.41 -5.51
CA SER A 69 1.29 -7.78 -6.00
C SER A 69 0.09 -8.50 -5.40
N THR A 70 -0.05 -8.51 -4.07
CA THR A 70 -1.16 -9.17 -3.38
C THR A 70 -2.49 -8.53 -3.72
N TYR A 71 -2.59 -7.19 -3.67
CA TYR A 71 -3.78 -6.46 -4.06
C TYR A 71 -4.18 -6.79 -5.49
N SER A 72 -3.23 -6.84 -6.42
CA SER A 72 -3.50 -7.19 -7.82
C SER A 72 -3.93 -8.64 -8.03
N LEU A 73 -3.36 -9.60 -7.31
CA LEU A 73 -3.75 -11.01 -7.41
C LEU A 73 -5.16 -11.22 -6.88
N VAL A 74 -5.46 -10.65 -5.71
CA VAL A 74 -6.77 -10.81 -5.09
C VAL A 74 -7.86 -10.17 -5.95
N GLY A 75 -7.62 -9.00 -6.55
CA GLY A 75 -8.62 -8.43 -7.46
C GLY A 75 -8.80 -9.21 -8.75
N LYS A 76 -7.74 -9.83 -9.30
CA LYS A 76 -7.86 -10.73 -10.47
C LYS A 76 -8.74 -11.94 -10.15
N ILE A 77 -8.55 -12.57 -8.98
CA ILE A 77 -9.35 -13.72 -8.54
C ILE A 77 -10.83 -13.32 -8.37
N ASN A 78 -11.08 -12.09 -7.95
CA ASN A 78 -12.43 -11.57 -7.73
C ASN A 78 -13.02 -10.81 -8.94
N ASN A 79 -12.40 -10.88 -10.12
CA ASN A 79 -12.81 -10.17 -11.35
C ASN A 79 -13.02 -8.65 -11.17
N LEU A 80 -12.24 -8.01 -10.29
CA LEU A 80 -12.33 -6.57 -10.01
C LEU A 80 -11.52 -5.75 -11.02
N GLU A 81 -12.16 -4.76 -11.63
CA GLU A 81 -11.50 -3.84 -12.55
C GLU A 81 -10.77 -2.72 -11.80
N LYS A 82 -9.54 -2.40 -12.22
CA LYS A 82 -8.77 -1.26 -11.67
C LYS A 82 -9.28 0.06 -12.22
N GLU A 83 -9.13 1.14 -11.45
CA GLU A 83 -9.41 2.49 -11.96
C GLU A 83 -8.46 2.84 -13.12
N GLY A 84 -9.02 3.51 -14.14
CA GLY A 84 -8.37 3.90 -15.39
C GLY A 84 -7.24 4.89 -15.23
#